data_AF-A0A9E4TQM8-F1
#
_entry.id   AF-A0A9E4TQM8-F1
#
_cell.length_a   1.000
_cell.length_b   1.000
_cell.length_c   1.000
_cell.angle_alpha   90.00
_cell.angle_beta   90.00
_cell.angle_gamma   90.00
#
_symmetry.space_group_name_H-M   'P 1'
#
loop_
_entity.id
_entity.type
_entity.pdbx_description
1 polymer ?
#
loop_
_entity_poly.entity_id
_entity_poly.type
_entity_poly.pdbx_seq_one_letter_code
_entity_poly.pdbx_strand_id
1 'polypeptide(L)'
;LYGGRHIVYLSNYPDPSSEMYQKSGEELVEEFIPHLRKINPDFDPAWIMEYHHHKVDGAQPIIGVNYSQRIPDNRTPIKNLYLANTTQIYPEDRGTNYSVRLGRRVAGMVMEDGG
;
A
#
# COMPACT_ATOMS: atom_id res chain seq x y z
N LEU A 1 7.82 5.95 24.10
CA LEU A 1 7.08 4.66 23.97
C LEU A 1 5.61 4.94 24.15
N TYR A 2 4.71 4.20 23.48
CA TYR A 2 3.26 4.42 23.38
C TYR A 2 2.48 4.30 24.72
N GLY A 3 3.02 4.81 25.84
CA GLY A 3 2.40 4.73 27.16
C GLY A 3 2.22 3.30 27.67
N GLY A 4 3.18 2.41 27.40
CA GLY A 4 3.08 0.99 27.75
C GLY A 4 2.18 0.16 26.82
N ARG A 5 1.61 0.76 25.78
CA ARG A 5 0.77 0.08 24.78
C ARG A 5 1.60 -0.45 23.62
N HIS A 6 1.04 -1.44 22.94
CA HIS A 6 1.63 -2.08 21.77
C HIS A 6 0.71 -1.88 20.56
N ILE A 7 1.30 -1.59 19.41
CA ILE A 7 0.58 -1.52 18.14
C ILE A 7 0.86 -2.81 17.37
N VAL A 8 -0.20 -3.47 16.93
CA VAL A 8 -0.13 -4.68 16.10
C VAL A 8 -0.78 -4.38 14.76
N TYR A 9 -0.08 -4.71 13.68
CA TYR A 9 -0.61 -4.60 12.32
C TYR A 9 -0.96 -5.99 11.80
N LEU A 10 -2.22 -6.18 11.42
CA LEU A 10 -2.68 -7.37 10.70
C LEU A 10 -2.95 -6.95 9.25
N SER A 11 -2.05 -7.33 8.34
CA SER A 11 -2.13 -6.97 6.92
C SER A 11 -2.38 -8.20 6.07
N ASN A 12 -3.27 -8.09 5.08
CA ASN A 12 -3.51 -9.11 4.09
C ASN A 12 -3.68 -8.48 2.70
N TYR A 13 -3.60 -9.31 1.65
CA TYR A 13 -3.82 -8.91 0.25
C TYR A 13 -4.92 -9.77 -0.39
N PRO A 14 -6.18 -9.68 0.10
CA PRO A 14 -7.26 -10.46 -0.47
C PRO A 14 -7.71 -9.90 -1.82
N ASP A 15 -8.31 -10.74 -2.65
CA ASP A 15 -9.05 -10.27 -3.82
C ASP A 15 -10.27 -9.44 -3.37
N PRO A 16 -10.64 -8.35 -4.09
CA PRO A 16 -11.80 -7.55 -3.72
C PRO A 16 -13.11 -8.33 -3.64
N SER A 17 -13.26 -9.43 -4.37
CA SER A 17 -14.44 -10.30 -4.32
C SER A 17 -14.44 -11.30 -3.17
N SER A 18 -13.33 -11.43 -2.43
CA SER A 18 -13.23 -12.38 -1.33
C SER A 18 -14.07 -11.99 -0.11
N GLU A 19 -14.56 -12.98 0.61
CA GLU A 19 -15.36 -12.78 1.83
C GLU A 19 -14.62 -11.88 2.84
N MET A 20 -13.34 -12.14 3.08
CA MET A 20 -12.52 -11.36 4.01
C MET A 20 -12.41 -9.88 3.60
N TYR A 21 -12.33 -9.58 2.31
CA TYR A 21 -12.25 -8.19 1.84
C TYR A 21 -13.58 -7.43 2.01
N GLN A 22 -14.69 -8.17 1.96
CA GLN A 22 -16.03 -7.62 2.08
C GLN A 22 -16.46 -7.38 3.54
N LYS A 23 -15.82 -8.06 4.51
CA LYS A 23 -16.08 -7.87 5.93
C LYS A 23 -15.81 -6.43 6.40
N SER A 24 -16.62 -6.00 7.36
CA SER A 24 -16.41 -4.80 8.14
C SER A 24 -15.21 -4.95 9.08
N GLY A 25 -14.74 -3.84 9.66
CA GLY A 25 -13.64 -3.88 10.62
C GLY A 25 -13.99 -4.68 11.88
N GLU A 26 -15.24 -4.60 12.34
CA GLU A 26 -15.74 -5.34 13.50
C GLU A 26 -15.72 -6.86 13.25
N GLU A 27 -16.30 -7.30 12.13
CA GLU A 27 -16.29 -8.71 11.72
C GLU A 27 -14.87 -9.27 11.59
N LEU A 28 -13.93 -8.47 11.06
CA LEU A 28 -12.52 -8.86 10.95
C LEU A 28 -11.85 -8.98 12.33
N VAL A 29 -12.11 -8.06 13.26
CA VAL A 29 -11.57 -8.14 14.63
C VAL A 29 -12.04 -9.43 15.30
N GLU A 30 -13.34 -9.73 15.23
CA GLU A 30 -13.91 -10.96 15.77
C GLU A 30 -13.30 -12.21 15.13
N GLU A 31 -13.12 -12.19 13.80
CA GLU A 31 -12.48 -13.28 13.07
C GLU A 31 -11.03 -13.49 13.48
N PHE A 32 -10.26 -12.42 13.75
CA PHE A 32 -8.85 -12.51 14.11
C PHE A 32 -8.59 -12.86 15.58
N ILE A 33 -9.50 -12.56 16.52
CA ILE A 33 -9.32 -12.84 17.96
C ILE A 33 -8.92 -14.31 18.24
N PRO A 34 -9.58 -15.33 17.68
CA PRO A 34 -9.18 -16.72 17.89
C PRO A 34 -7.76 -17.02 17.40
N HIS A 35 -7.29 -16.34 16.36
CA HIS A 35 -5.93 -16.52 15.84
C HIS A 35 -4.88 -15.80 16.70
N LEU A 36 -5.22 -14.63 17.24
CA LEU A 36 -4.35 -13.94 18.20
C LEU A 36 -4.13 -14.79 19.46
N ARG A 37 -5.18 -15.46 19.96
CA ARG A 37 -5.07 -16.39 21.09
C ARG A 37 -4.25 -17.65 20.77
N LYS A 38 -4.23 -18.09 19.51
CA LYS A 38 -3.33 -19.20 19.09
C LYS A 38 -1.86 -18.79 19.12
N ILE A 39 -1.55 -17.54 18.79
CA ILE A 39 -0.18 -17.00 18.80
C ILE A 39 0.28 -16.71 20.24
N ASN A 40 -0.60 -16.10 21.05
CA ASN A 40 -0.37 -15.81 22.45
C ASN A 40 -1.54 -16.37 23.29
N PRO A 41 -1.38 -17.52 23.97
CA PRO A 41 -2.44 -18.14 24.77
C PRO A 41 -3.00 -17.26 25.88
N ASP A 42 -2.20 -16.32 26.40
CA ASP A 42 -2.61 -15.38 27.45
C ASP A 42 -3.39 -14.18 26.89
N PHE A 43 -3.53 -14.08 25.56
CA PHE A 43 -4.25 -12.99 24.92
C PHE A 43 -5.72 -12.95 25.37
N ASP A 44 -6.07 -11.83 25.99
CA ASP A 44 -7.43 -11.47 26.35
C ASP A 44 -7.96 -10.41 25.37
N PRO A 45 -9.12 -10.62 24.72
CA PRO A 45 -9.78 -9.59 23.90
C PRO A 45 -9.94 -8.24 24.59
N ALA A 46 -10.05 -8.20 25.92
CA ALA A 46 -10.12 -6.96 26.69
C ALA A 46 -8.84 -6.10 26.59
N TRP A 47 -7.73 -6.63 26.06
CA TRP A 47 -6.52 -5.87 25.79
C TRP A 47 -6.65 -4.96 24.56
N ILE A 48 -7.63 -5.21 23.69
CA ILE A 48 -7.90 -4.36 22.53
C ILE A 48 -8.56 -3.07 23.03
N MET A 49 -7.76 -2.01 23.13
CA MET A 49 -8.27 -0.69 23.53
C MET A 49 -8.97 0.03 22.37
N GLU A 50 -8.41 -0.08 21.17
CA GLU A 50 -8.89 0.57 19.95
C GLU A 50 -8.49 -0.29 18.74
N TYR A 51 -9.26 -0.19 17.66
CA TYR A 51 -8.90 -0.77 16.37
C TYR A 51 -9.16 0.24 15.24
N HIS A 52 -8.36 0.13 14.18
CA HIS A 52 -8.51 0.93 12.97
C HIS A 52 -8.50 0.01 11.76
N HIS A 53 -9.56 0.07 10.96
CA HIS A 53 -9.70 -0.72 9.75
C HIS A 53 -9.49 0.16 8.52
N HIS A 54 -8.59 -0.28 7.64
CA HIS A 54 -8.29 0.36 6.37
C HIS A 54 -8.31 -0.69 5.25
N LYS A 55 -8.97 -0.37 4.14
CA LYS A 55 -8.94 -1.18 2.92
C LYS A 55 -8.76 -0.30 1.69
N VAL A 56 -8.08 -0.83 0.68
CA VAL A 56 -7.80 -0.14 -0.58
C VAL A 56 -7.71 -1.15 -1.72
N ASP A 57 -8.52 -0.96 -2.76
CA ASP A 57 -8.65 -1.93 -3.86
C ASP A 57 -7.36 -2.07 -4.67
N GLY A 58 -6.62 -0.97 -4.82
CA GLY A 58 -5.38 -0.90 -5.61
C GLY A 58 -4.16 -0.55 -4.77
N ALA A 59 -3.88 -1.32 -3.70
CA ALA A 59 -2.76 -1.04 -2.79
C ALA A 59 -1.39 -1.03 -3.48
N GLN A 60 -1.23 -1.87 -4.52
CA GLN A 60 0.03 -2.07 -5.22
C GLN A 60 -0.21 -2.45 -6.68
N PRO A 61 0.60 -1.95 -7.63
CA PRO A 61 0.56 -2.45 -9.00
C PRO A 61 0.87 -3.94 -9.07
N ILE A 62 0.08 -4.67 -9.85
CA ILE A 62 0.36 -6.07 -10.18
C ILE A 62 1.35 -6.08 -11.35
N ILE A 63 2.56 -6.57 -11.10
CA ILE A 63 3.64 -6.65 -12.09
C ILE A 63 3.48 -7.96 -12.89
N GLY A 64 2.82 -7.85 -14.04
CA GLY A 64 2.63 -8.98 -14.96
C GLY A 64 3.87 -9.34 -15.79
N VAL A 65 3.76 -10.39 -16.61
CA VAL A 65 4.80 -10.76 -17.57
C VAL A 65 5.05 -9.59 -18.54
N ASN A 66 6.32 -9.33 -18.84
CA ASN A 66 6.77 -8.24 -19.72
C ASN A 66 6.33 -6.84 -19.27
N TYR A 67 6.13 -6.61 -17.96
CA TYR A 67 5.67 -5.33 -17.43
C TYR A 67 6.53 -4.14 -17.89
N SER A 68 7.85 -4.30 -17.94
CA SER A 68 8.80 -3.28 -18.38
C SER A 68 8.53 -2.72 -19.78
N GLN A 69 7.91 -3.51 -20.67
CA GLN A 69 7.54 -3.11 -22.03
C GLN A 69 6.23 -2.31 -22.08
N ARG A 70 5.48 -2.28 -20.97
CA ARG A 70 4.17 -1.65 -20.85
C ARG A 70 4.17 -0.40 -20.00
N ILE A 71 5.32 -0.03 -19.42
CA ILE A 71 5.45 1.18 -18.60
C ILE A 71 5.44 2.39 -19.53
N PRO A 72 4.48 3.31 -19.39
CA PRO A 72 4.46 4.55 -20.16
C PRO A 72 5.60 5.50 -19.76
N ASP A 73 6.06 6.29 -20.72
CA ASP A 73 7.04 7.35 -20.48
C ASP A 73 6.53 8.39 -19.48
N ASN A 74 7.47 9.01 -18.75
CA ASN A 74 7.14 10.10 -17.83
C ASN A 74 6.64 11.35 -18.56
N ARG A 75 7.15 11.63 -19.77
CA ARG A 75 6.63 12.68 -20.66
C ARG A 75 5.41 12.11 -21.38
N THR A 76 4.23 12.65 -21.10
CA THR A 76 3.01 12.18 -21.77
C THR A 76 2.86 12.85 -23.15
N PRO A 77 2.00 12.32 -24.04
CA PRO A 77 1.66 12.99 -25.29
C PRO A 77 0.97 14.35 -25.11
N ILE A 78 0.48 14.66 -23.91
CA ILE A 78 -0.16 15.93 -23.59
C ILE A 78 0.93 16.91 -23.14
N LYS A 79 1.02 18.04 -23.85
CA LYS A 79 2.00 19.09 -23.56
C LYS A 79 1.89 19.54 -22.09
N ASN A 80 3.03 19.65 -21.42
CA ASN A 80 3.16 20.06 -20.02
C ASN A 80 2.46 19.13 -19.01
N LEU A 81 2.13 17.90 -19.40
CA LEU A 81 1.62 16.86 -18.49
C LEU A 81 2.62 15.71 -18.38
N TYR A 82 2.99 15.38 -17.15
CA TYR A 82 3.94 14.33 -16.83
C TYR A 82 3.30 13.27 -15.95
N LEU A 83 3.70 12.02 -16.15
CA LEU A 83 3.28 10.88 -15.36
C LEU A 83 4.38 10.52 -14.37
N ALA A 84 4.04 10.51 -13.08
CA ALA A 84 4.93 10.11 -11.99
C ALA A 84 4.11 9.40 -10.89
N ASN A 85 4.03 8.07 -10.93
CA ASN A 85 3.33 7.29 -9.90
C ASN A 85 3.99 5.93 -9.64
N THR A 86 3.45 5.16 -8.69
CA THR A 86 4.04 3.88 -8.25
C THR A 86 4.09 2.80 -9.34
N THR A 87 3.28 2.88 -10.40
CA THR A 87 3.35 1.93 -11.52
C THR A 87 4.59 2.13 -12.39
N GLN A 88 5.26 3.28 -12.26
CA GLN A 88 6.53 3.57 -12.94
C GLN A 88 7.76 3.25 -12.07
N ILE A 89 7.55 2.81 -10.82
CA ILE A 89 8.62 2.31 -9.96
C ILE A 89 8.82 0.84 -10.31
N TYR A 90 9.87 0.58 -11.09
CA TYR A 90 10.26 -0.74 -11.56
C TYR A 90 11.76 -0.72 -11.91
N PRO A 91 12.52 -1.79 -11.64
CA PRO A 91 12.12 -3.07 -11.05
C PRO A 91 12.01 -3.06 -9.51
N GLU A 92 12.23 -1.91 -8.88
CA GLU A 92 12.17 -1.81 -7.43
C GLU A 92 10.72 -1.79 -6.90
N ASP A 93 10.56 -2.05 -5.61
CA ASP A 93 9.26 -1.95 -4.94
C ASP A 93 8.88 -0.49 -4.68
N ARG A 94 7.59 -0.23 -4.39
CA ARG A 94 6.97 1.10 -4.17
C ARG A 94 7.42 1.83 -2.89
N GLY A 95 8.66 1.62 -2.45
CA GLY A 95 9.26 2.30 -1.31
C GLY A 95 9.33 3.82 -1.52
N THR A 96 9.12 4.58 -0.44
CA THR A 96 9.07 6.05 -0.48
C THR A 96 10.34 6.68 -1.07
N ASN A 97 11.50 6.07 -0.84
CA ASN A 97 12.78 6.49 -1.41
C ASN A 97 12.74 6.51 -2.96
N TYR A 98 12.09 5.53 -3.58
CA TYR A 98 11.96 5.44 -5.03
C TYR A 98 10.95 6.44 -5.59
N SER A 99 9.86 6.70 -4.87
CA SER A 99 8.92 7.77 -5.21
C SER A 99 9.59 9.14 -5.18
N VAL A 100 10.43 9.42 -4.18
CA VAL A 100 11.21 10.68 -4.12
C VAL A 100 12.20 10.78 -5.28
N ARG A 101 12.89 9.69 -5.61
CA ARG A 101 13.82 9.63 -6.75
C ARG A 101 13.09 9.90 -8.07
N LEU A 102 11.92 9.29 -8.28
CA LEU A 102 11.08 9.51 -9.46
C LEU A 102 10.60 10.97 -9.54
N GLY A 103 10.10 11.52 -8.43
CA GLY A 103 9.65 12.90 -8.36
C GLY A 103 10.76 13.91 -8.73
N ARG A 104 11.99 13.72 -8.21
CA ARG A 104 13.13 14.57 -8.58
C ARG A 104 13.47 14.48 -10.08
N ARG A 105 13.43 13.28 -10.65
CA ARG A 105 13.67 13.07 -12.08
C ARG A 105 12.64 13.82 -12.93
N VAL A 106 11.36 13.67 -12.63
CA VAL A 106 10.28 14.31 -13.40
C VAL A 106 10.30 15.82 -13.22
N ALA A 107 10.59 16.33 -12.02
CA ALA A 107 10.81 17.76 -11.81
C ALA A 107 11.95 18.32 -12.67
N GLY A 108 13.06 17.58 -12.83
CA GLY A 108 14.14 17.94 -13.75
C GLY A 108 13.66 18.06 -15.20
N MET A 109 12.89 17.07 -15.68
CA MET A 109 12.31 17.09 -17.04
C MET A 109 11.40 18.30 -17.26
N VAL A 110 10.58 18.66 -16.27
CA VAL A 110 9.70 19.84 -16.33
C VAL A 110 10.51 21.13 -16.50
N MET A 111 11.62 21.27 -15.77
CA MET A 111 12.48 22.45 -15.87
C MET A 111 13.21 22.52 -17.21
N GLU A 112 13.66 21.39 -17.75
CA GLU A 112 14.30 21.30 -19.07
C GLU A 112 13.35 21.67 -20.21
N ASP A 113 12.09 21.23 -20.15
CA ASP A 113 11.12 21.44 -21.23
C ASP A 113 10.45 22.83 -21.17
N GLY A 114 10.45 23.46 -19.98
CA GLY A 114 9.81 24.76 -19.73
C GLY A 114 10.74 25.97 -19.72
N GLY A 115 12.06 25.75 -19.67
CA GLY A 115 13.10 26.78 -19.82
C GLY A 115 13.50 27.00 -21.27
#